data_AF-A0A0W0ZQQ9-F1
#
_entry.id   AF-A0A0W0ZQQ9-F1
#
_cell.length_a   1.000
_cell.length_b   1.000
_cell.length_c   1.000
_cell.angle_alpha   90.00
_cell.angle_beta   90.00
_cell.angle_gamma   90.00
#
_symmetry.space_group_name_H-M   'P 1'
#
loop_
_entity.id
_entity.type
_entity.pdbx_description
1 polymer ?
#
loop_
_entity_poly.entity_id
_entity_poly.type
_entity_poly.pdbx_seq_one_letter_code
_entity_poly.pdbx_strand_id
1 'polypeptide(L)'
;MTIYRKRMQIEEEFQDLKSHQYGFGLRYCQSNRMERINVLLLIATLACFLCWIIAIAAKNEKKHHGFQANSIKDRDVLSNIYLACQIVRRGINFSKRALNLSLNKLQTLCEQLNHA
;
A
#
# COMPACT_ATOMS: atom_id res chain seq x y z
N MET A 1 19.48 13.42 3.21
CA MET A 1 19.27 12.15 2.46
C MET A 1 17.90 11.48 2.68
N THR A 2 17.20 11.78 3.78
CA THR A 2 15.88 11.20 4.11
C THR A 2 14.72 11.77 3.29
N ILE A 3 14.74 13.07 2.97
CA ILE A 3 13.66 13.75 2.22
C ILE A 3 13.55 13.23 0.77
N TYR A 4 14.67 13.15 0.05
CA TYR A 4 14.68 12.66 -1.33
C TYR A 4 14.14 11.23 -1.45
N ARG A 5 14.52 10.37 -0.51
CA ARG A 5 14.02 9.00 -0.42
C ARG A 5 12.51 8.96 -0.20
N LYS A 6 11.99 9.76 0.74
CA LYS A 6 10.55 9.84 1.00
C LYS A 6 9.79 10.32 -0.24
N ARG A 7 10.30 11.32 -0.95
CA ARG A 7 9.71 11.80 -2.21
C ARG A 7 9.64 10.68 -3.24
N MET A 8 10.74 9.94 -3.44
CA MET A 8 10.79 8.83 -4.38
C MET A 8 9.77 7.73 -4.03
N GLN A 9 9.62 7.40 -2.75
CA GLN A 9 8.63 6.43 -2.28
C GLN A 9 7.19 6.90 -2.57
N ILE A 10 6.90 8.18 -2.33
CA ILE A 10 5.58 8.76 -2.64
C ILE A 10 5.30 8.68 -4.14
N GLU A 11 6.27 9.02 -4.99
CA GLU A 11 6.13 8.94 -6.45
C GLU A 11 5.86 7.51 -6.93
N GLU A 12 6.56 6.52 -6.35
CA GLU A 12 6.36 5.10 -6.65
C GLU A 12 4.96 4.62 -6.27
N GLU A 13 4.48 4.99 -5.07
CA GLU A 13 3.11 4.67 -4.61
C GLU A 13 2.05 5.28 -5.54
N PHE A 14 2.24 6.52 -6.00
CA PHE A 14 1.35 7.14 -6.99
C PHE A 14 1.45 6.52 -8.38
N GLN A 15 2.63 6.05 -8.77
CA GLN A 15 2.82 5.37 -10.05
C GLN A 15 2.10 4.02 -10.08
N ASP A 16 2.13 3.27 -8.97
CA ASP A 16 1.41 2.01 -8.81
C ASP A 16 -0.10 2.23 -8.84
N LEU A 17 -0.61 3.25 -8.15
CA LEU A 17 -2.03 3.63 -8.17
C LEU A 17 -2.57 3.80 -9.61
N LYS A 18 -1.76 4.41 -10.46
CA LYS A 18 -2.07 4.68 -11.87
C LYS A 18 -1.85 3.47 -12.77
N SER A 19 -1.06 2.49 -12.34
CA SER A 19 -0.73 1.29 -13.13
C SER A 19 -1.90 0.30 -13.12
N HIS A 20 -2.25 -0.22 -14.29
CA HIS A 20 -3.26 -1.28 -14.41
C HIS A 20 -2.72 -2.65 -13.99
N GLN A 21 -1.45 -2.91 -14.25
CA GLN A 21 -0.82 -4.20 -13.93
C GLN A 21 -0.45 -4.32 -12.45
N TYR A 22 -0.15 -3.19 -11.80
CA TYR A 22 0.50 -3.16 -10.49
C TYR A 22 -0.35 -2.51 -9.38
N GLY A 23 -1.43 -1.81 -9.73
CA GLY A 23 -2.34 -1.18 -8.76
C GLY A 23 -3.76 -1.03 -9.30
N PHE A 24 -4.37 0.14 -9.18
CA PHE A 24 -5.81 0.34 -9.42
C PHE A 24 -6.17 0.79 -10.84
N GLY A 25 -5.19 0.91 -11.75
CA GLY A 25 -5.46 1.17 -13.16
C GLY A 25 -6.12 2.53 -13.45
N LEU A 26 -5.92 3.54 -12.60
CA LEU A 26 -6.59 4.83 -12.77
C LEU A 26 -6.28 5.52 -14.11
N ARG A 27 -5.17 5.20 -14.78
CA ARG A 27 -4.89 5.66 -16.15
C ARG A 27 -5.92 5.23 -17.18
N TYR A 28 -6.63 4.14 -16.92
CA TYR A 28 -7.66 3.61 -17.81
C TYR A 28 -9.05 4.18 -17.50
N CYS A 29 -9.17 5.02 -16.46
CA CYS A 29 -10.37 5.79 -16.22
C CYS A 29 -10.47 6.90 -17.28
N GLN A 30 -11.07 6.59 -18.43
CA GLN A 30 -11.32 7.52 -19.54
C GLN A 30 -12.43 8.54 -19.23
N SER A 31 -12.57 8.95 -17.97
CA SER A 31 -13.58 9.92 -17.55
C SER A 31 -13.00 11.33 -17.61
N ASN A 32 -13.67 12.23 -18.33
CA ASN A 32 -13.34 13.66 -18.34
C ASN A 32 -14.20 14.49 -17.37
N ARG A 33 -15.15 13.85 -16.68
CA ARG A 33 -16.02 14.50 -15.68
C ARG A 33 -15.35 14.51 -14.32
N MET A 34 -15.21 15.71 -13.74
CA MET A 34 -14.53 15.91 -12.45
C MET A 34 -15.22 15.18 -11.31
N GLU A 35 -16.55 15.14 -11.29
CA GLU A 35 -17.33 14.45 -10.26
C GLU A 35 -17.02 12.96 -10.24
N ARG A 36 -16.94 12.34 -11.42
CA ARG A 36 -16.62 10.92 -11.56
C ARG A 36 -15.16 10.63 -11.18
N ILE A 37 -14.22 11.51 -11.53
CA ILE A 37 -12.82 11.38 -11.10
C ILE A 37 -12.72 11.46 -9.58
N ASN A 38 -13.42 12.40 -8.94
CA ASN A 38 -13.42 12.55 -7.48
C ASN A 38 -13.92 11.29 -6.78
N VAL A 39 -15.00 10.68 -7.28
CA VAL A 39 -15.52 9.41 -6.72
C VAL A 39 -14.52 8.28 -6.94
N LEU A 40 -13.89 8.17 -8.12
CA LEU A 40 -12.88 7.15 -8.39
C LEU A 40 -11.64 7.32 -7.51
N LEU A 41 -11.22 8.56 -7.27
CA LEU A 41 -10.13 8.87 -6.35
C LEU A 41 -10.49 8.48 -4.91
N LEU A 42 -11.71 8.77 -4.46
CA LEU A 42 -12.18 8.36 -3.14
C LEU A 42 -12.19 6.83 -2.97
N ILE A 43 -12.67 6.10 -3.98
CA ILE A 43 -12.64 4.64 -3.96
C ILE A 43 -11.19 4.14 -3.93
N ALA A 44 -10.32 4.73 -4.74
CA ALA A 44 -8.91 4.35 -4.80
C ALA A 44 -8.17 4.64 -3.49
N THR A 45 -8.47 5.75 -2.80
CA THR A 45 -7.86 6.05 -1.50
C THR A 45 -8.31 5.08 -0.41
N LEU A 46 -9.60 4.71 -0.39
CA LEU A 46 -10.09 3.66 0.51
C LEU A 46 -9.43 2.30 0.22
N ALA A 47 -9.29 1.94 -1.06
CA ALA A 47 -8.59 0.73 -1.47
C ALA A 47 -7.11 0.75 -1.07
N CYS A 48 -6.40 1.88 -1.25
CA CYS A 48 -5.03 2.09 -0.76
C CYS A 48 -4.93 1.84 0.74
N PHE A 49 -5.88 2.37 1.52
CA PHE A 49 -5.89 2.22 2.96
C PHE A 49 -6.01 0.75 3.38
N LEU A 50 -6.90 0.00 2.73
CA LEU A 50 -7.01 -1.45 2.94
C LEU A 50 -5.72 -2.18 2.53
N CYS A 51 -5.12 -1.80 1.39
CA CYS A 51 -3.84 -2.34 0.96
C CYS A 51 -2.73 -2.11 2.00
N TRP A 52 -2.68 -0.94 2.64
CA TRP A 52 -1.72 -0.69 3.71
C TRP A 52 -1.90 -1.63 4.92
N ILE A 53 -3.15 -1.87 5.36
CA ILE A 53 -3.43 -2.83 6.43
C ILE A 53 -2.89 -4.22 6.06
N ILE A 54 -3.23 -4.69 4.85
CA ILE A 54 -2.83 -6.01 4.34
C ILE A 54 -1.30 -6.12 4.24
N ALA A 55 -0.64 -5.10 3.68
CA ALA A 55 0.81 -5.08 3.52
C ALA A 55 1.52 -5.12 4.88
N ILE A 56 1.05 -4.34 5.87
CA ILE A 56 1.61 -4.35 7.22
C ILE A 56 1.41 -5.72 7.88
N ALA A 57 0.21 -6.31 7.77
CA ALA A 57 -0.06 -7.64 8.31
C ALA A 57 0.87 -8.71 7.69
N ALA A 58 1.06 -8.68 6.37
CA ALA A 58 1.96 -9.59 5.69
C ALA A 58 3.45 -9.32 6.00
N LYS A 59 3.83 -8.07 6.26
CA LYS A 59 5.17 -7.72 6.74
C LYS A 59 5.43 -8.25 8.14
N ASN A 60 4.46 -8.17 9.05
CA ASN A 60 4.55 -8.72 10.40
C ASN A 60 4.79 -10.24 10.37
N GLU A 61 4.21 -10.96 9.40
CA GLU A 61 4.44 -12.40 9.21
C GLU A 61 5.59 -12.72 8.25
N LYS A 62 6.39 -11.72 7.82
CA LYS A 62 7.52 -11.88 6.90
C LYS A 62 7.18 -12.47 5.52
N LYS A 63 5.91 -12.46 5.14
CA LYS A 63 5.41 -13.00 3.85
C LYS A 63 5.83 -12.15 2.65
N HIS A 64 6.17 -10.89 2.88
CA HIS A 64 6.71 -9.99 1.86
C HIS A 64 8.02 -10.49 1.23
N HIS A 65 8.81 -11.32 1.92
CA HIS A 65 10.04 -11.88 1.36
C HIS A 65 9.80 -12.77 0.14
N GLY A 66 8.63 -13.41 0.02
CA GLY A 66 8.28 -14.23 -1.15
C GLY A 66 7.95 -13.42 -2.42
N PHE A 67 7.88 -12.09 -2.31
CA PHE A 67 7.59 -11.20 -3.43
C PHE A 67 8.83 -10.42 -3.91
N GLN A 68 9.91 -10.44 -3.13
CA GLN A 68 11.18 -9.83 -3.52
C GLN A 68 12.13 -10.89 -4.06
N ALA A 69 12.76 -10.61 -5.20
CA ALA A 69 13.87 -11.43 -5.69
C ALA A 69 15.20 -11.09 -5.00
N ASN A 70 15.29 -9.88 -4.43
CA ASN A 70 16.52 -9.38 -3.81
C ASN A 70 16.68 -9.90 -2.37
N SER A 71 17.93 -10.01 -1.92
CA SER A 71 18.32 -10.43 -0.56
C SER A 71 18.22 -9.33 0.50
N ILE A 72 17.83 -8.11 0.09
CA ILE A 72 17.64 -6.93 0.94
C ILE A 72 16.53 -7.21 1.96
N LYS A 73 16.82 -6.98 3.25
CA LYS A 73 15.87 -7.20 4.37
C LYS A 73 15.80 -6.02 5.34
N ASP A 74 16.72 -5.06 5.19
CA ASP A 74 16.86 -3.87 6.03
C ASP A 74 15.89 -2.75 5.65
N ARG A 75 15.28 -2.82 4.46
CA ARG A 75 14.32 -1.84 3.96
C ARG A 75 13.21 -2.46 3.14
N ASP A 76 12.10 -1.72 3.06
CA ASP A 76 11.03 -2.02 2.11
C ASP A 76 11.49 -1.78 0.68
N VAL A 77 11.42 -2.83 -0.15
CA VAL A 77 11.81 -2.78 -1.58
C VAL A 77 10.60 -2.55 -2.48
N LEU A 78 9.43 -3.06 -2.07
CA LEU A 78 8.19 -2.94 -2.82
C LEU A 78 7.25 -1.96 -2.11
N SER A 79 6.49 -1.20 -2.89
CA SER A 79 5.41 -0.37 -2.35
C SER A 79 4.40 -1.24 -1.60
N ASN A 80 3.76 -0.65 -0.57
CA ASN A 80 2.72 -1.35 0.18
C ASN A 80 1.52 -1.70 -0.69
N ILE A 81 1.18 -0.84 -1.66
CA ILE A 81 0.05 -1.03 -2.57
C ILE A 81 0.31 -2.26 -3.44
N TYR A 82 1.46 -2.30 -4.12
CA TYR A 82 1.83 -3.43 -4.97
C TYR A 82 1.87 -4.74 -4.20
N LEU A 83 2.54 -4.75 -3.04
CA LEU A 83 2.66 -5.94 -2.21
C LEU A 83 1.28 -6.47 -1.81
N ALA A 84 0.38 -5.60 -1.34
CA ALA A 84 -0.96 -5.99 -0.94
C ALA A 84 -1.80 -6.51 -2.13
N CYS A 85 -1.75 -5.84 -3.28
CA CYS A 85 -2.41 -6.31 -4.49
C CYS A 85 -1.93 -7.72 -4.88
N GLN A 86 -0.64 -7.99 -4.79
CA GLN A 86 -0.10 -9.33 -5.09
C GLN A 86 -0.50 -10.39 -4.05
N ILE A 87 -0.55 -10.04 -2.77
CA ILE A 87 -1.05 -10.92 -1.70
C ILE A 87 -2.51 -11.31 -1.96
N VAL A 88 -3.36 -10.32 -2.26
CA VAL A 88 -4.77 -10.54 -2.59
C VAL A 88 -4.90 -11.40 -3.85
N ARG A 89 -4.15 -11.06 -4.91
CA ARG A 89 -4.19 -11.80 -6.19
C ARG A 89 -3.75 -13.26 -6.06
N ARG A 90 -2.82 -13.56 -5.15
CA ARG A 90 -2.36 -14.93 -4.87
C ARG A 90 -3.18 -15.64 -3.79
N GLY A 91 -4.16 -14.98 -3.17
CA GLY A 91 -4.96 -15.55 -2.09
C GLY A 91 -4.15 -15.92 -0.85
N ILE A 92 -3.08 -15.18 -0.56
CA ILE A 92 -2.23 -15.46 0.60
C ILE A 92 -2.94 -14.99 1.88
N ASN A 93 -3.33 -15.96 2.70
CA ASN A 93 -3.95 -15.72 4.00
C ASN A 93 -2.92 -15.27 5.03
N PHE A 94 -3.35 -14.57 6.08
CA PHE A 94 -2.55 -14.18 7.24
C PHE A 94 -3.39 -14.32 8.52
N SER A 95 -2.73 -14.43 9.67
CA SER A 95 -3.40 -14.63 10.95
C SER A 95 -4.21 -13.40 11.35
N LYS A 96 -5.34 -13.63 12.04
CA LYS A 96 -6.09 -12.57 12.73
C LYS A 96 -5.19 -11.76 13.67
N ARG A 97 -4.19 -12.40 14.27
CA ARG A 97 -3.19 -11.72 15.12
C ARG A 97 -2.38 -10.70 14.33
N ALA A 98 -1.93 -11.04 13.12
CA ALA A 98 -1.15 -10.13 12.28
C ALA A 98 -1.99 -8.92 11.84
N LEU A 99 -3.28 -9.13 11.58
CA LEU A 99 -4.22 -8.07 11.28
C LEU A 99 -4.45 -7.15 12.49
N ASN A 100 -4.69 -7.70 13.69
CA ASN A 100 -4.82 -6.88 14.90
C ASN A 100 -3.54 -6.07 15.19
N LEU A 101 -2.36 -6.68 15.01
CA LEU A 101 -1.10 -5.96 15.14
C LEU A 101 -0.96 -4.83 14.12
N SER A 102 -1.42 -5.03 12.88
CA SER A 102 -1.42 -3.99 11.85
C SER A 102 -2.35 -2.82 12.20
N LEU A 103 -3.53 -3.10 12.74
CA LEU A 103 -4.48 -2.08 13.19
C LEU A 103 -3.93 -1.27 14.37
N ASN A 104 -3.37 -1.94 15.38
CA ASN A 104 -2.74 -1.26 16.51
C ASN A 104 -1.58 -0.38 16.04
N LYS A 105 -0.78 -0.85 15.08
CA LYS A 105 0.30 -0.05 14.50
C LYS A 105 -0.23 1.20 13.79
N LEU A 106 -1.31 1.09 13.02
CA LEU A 106 -1.93 2.25 12.40
C LEU A 106 -2.50 3.22 13.44
N GLN A 107 -3.13 2.72 14.50
CA GLN A 107 -3.63 3.55 15.59
C GLN A 107 -2.48 4.36 16.24
N THR A 108 -1.38 3.70 16.58
CA THR A 108 -0.22 4.40 17.16
C THR A 108 0.37 5.47 16.23
N LEU A 109 0.36 5.23 14.90
CA LEU A 109 0.80 6.22 13.92
C LEU A 109 -0.15 7.42 13.85
N CYS A 110 -1.46 7.20 13.91
CA CYS A 110 -2.45 8.26 13.97
C CYS A 110 -2.30 9.11 15.24
N GLU A 111 -2.08 8.47 16.39
CA GLU A 111 -1.84 9.18 17.66
C GLU A 111 -0.58 10.05 17.58
N GLN A 112 0.52 9.51 17.02
CA GLN A 112 1.76 10.28 16.82
C GLN A 112 1.58 11.49 15.90
N LEU A 113 0.74 11.37 14.86
CA LEU A 113 0.45 12.47 13.95
C LEU A 113 -0.40 13.57 14.61
N ASN A 114 -1.29 13.21 15.53
CA ASN A 114 -2.12 14.18 16.24
C ASN A 114 -1.34 14.99 17.30
N HIS A 115 -0.15 14.53 17.68
CA HIS A 115 0.74 15.19 18.64
C HIS A 115 1.93 15.92 17.98
N ALA A 116 2.00 15.95 16.65
CA ALA A 116 3.04 16.62 15.87
C ALA A 116 2.54 17.92 15.26
#